data_AF-A0A2T0Y0D1-F1
#
_entry.id   AF-A0A2T0Y0D1-F1
#
_cell.length_a   1.000
_cell.length_b   1.000
_cell.length_c   1.000
_cell.angle_alpha   90.00
_cell.angle_beta   90.00
_cell.angle_gamma   90.00
#
_symmetry.space_group_name_H-M   'P 1'
#
loop_
_entity.id
_entity.type
_entity.pdbx_description
1 polymer ?
#
loop_
_entity_poly.entity_id
_entity_poly.type
_entity_poly.pdbx_seq_one_letter_code
_entity_poly.pdbx_strand_id
1 'polypeptide(L)'
;MDARREVPLTTDELRTVTAYGIECARTVLEHFTAAHPEDLRPLEALTAAEAFAQGGPRRAALRAAGWAAHRAARDAGPTAAGEAARSAMSAAAAAFLHPLAQAHQVKHILGAAAHAARAVELAAGDSHRAGEDHLARLRALSDAGVRGVLLRYPEAPPGGGRVGELLRDLDAALREEA
;
A
#
# COMPACT_ATOMS: atom_id res chain seq x y z
N MET A 1 -5.82 -28.27 -12.16
CA MET A 1 -6.61 -27.81 -11.00
C MET A 1 -5.58 -27.46 -9.93
N ASP A 2 -5.16 -26.20 -9.89
CA ASP A 2 -4.05 -25.77 -9.04
C ASP A 2 -4.52 -25.82 -7.58
N ALA A 3 -3.93 -26.72 -6.80
CA ALA A 3 -4.23 -26.83 -5.38
C ALA A 3 -3.84 -25.49 -4.75
N ARG A 4 -4.84 -24.74 -4.25
CA ARG A 4 -4.61 -23.44 -3.60
C ARG A 4 -3.56 -23.61 -2.52
N ARG A 5 -2.32 -23.21 -2.81
CA ARG A 5 -1.22 -23.30 -1.87
C ARG A 5 -1.44 -22.22 -0.81
N GLU A 6 -1.62 -22.66 0.42
CA GLU A 6 -1.79 -21.77 1.55
C GLU A 6 -0.43 -21.15 1.91
N VAL A 7 -0.42 -19.85 2.17
CA VAL A 7 0.74 -19.13 2.71
C VAL A 7 0.49 -18.95 4.20
N PRO A 8 1.22 -19.65 5.09
CA PRO A 8 1.09 -19.41 6.52
C PRO A 8 1.34 -17.94 6.81
N LEU A 9 0.41 -17.27 7.50
CA LEU A 9 0.52 -15.87 7.90
C LEU A 9 0.16 -15.72 9.36
N THR A 10 1.07 -15.13 10.13
CA THR A 10 0.78 -14.77 11.52
C THR A 10 0.11 -13.40 11.61
N THR A 11 -0.50 -13.10 12.75
CA THR A 11 -1.05 -11.75 12.98
C THR A 11 0.05 -10.70 13.04
N ASP A 12 1.23 -11.04 13.57
CA ASP A 12 2.36 -10.11 13.65
C ASP A 12 2.92 -9.79 12.26
N GLU A 13 2.97 -10.76 11.35
CA GLU A 13 3.34 -10.51 9.95
C GLU A 13 2.36 -9.58 9.25
N LEU A 14 1.05 -9.73 9.50
CA LEU A 14 0.05 -8.79 9.00
C LEU A 14 0.26 -7.38 9.57
N ARG A 15 0.67 -7.26 10.83
CA ARG A 15 0.97 -5.98 11.46
C ARG A 15 2.22 -5.35 10.84
N THR A 16 3.27 -6.13 10.60
CA THR A 16 4.49 -5.67 9.91
C THR A 16 4.17 -5.10 8.53
N VAL A 17 3.41 -5.83 7.70
CA VAL A 17 3.02 -5.34 6.37
C VAL A 17 2.09 -4.13 6.47
N THR A 18 1.20 -4.09 7.46
CA THR A 18 0.34 -2.91 7.69
C THR A 18 1.15 -1.69 8.09
N ALA A 19 2.12 -1.83 9.00
CA ALA A 19 3.01 -0.76 9.43
C ALA A 19 3.80 -0.17 8.27
N TYR A 20 4.37 -1.03 7.43
CA TYR A 20 5.03 -0.61 6.19
C TYR A 20 4.09 0.19 5.27
N GLY A 21 2.86 -0.28 5.08
CA GLY A 21 1.86 0.43 4.29
C GLY A 21 1.52 1.81 4.86
N ILE A 22 1.43 1.94 6.19
CA ILE A 22 1.19 3.22 6.88
C ILE A 22 2.33 4.20 6.62
N GLU A 23 3.57 3.77 6.83
CA GLU A 23 4.75 4.62 6.60
C GLU A 23 4.81 5.10 5.15
N CYS A 24 4.55 4.22 4.18
CA CYS A 24 4.44 4.61 2.77
C CYS A 24 3.38 5.69 2.54
N ALA A 25 2.17 5.48 3.05
CA ALA A 25 1.07 6.41 2.84
C ALA A 25 1.24 7.75 3.56
N ARG A 26 1.91 7.78 4.72
CA ARG A 26 2.23 9.02 5.44
C ARG A 26 3.09 9.95 4.59
N THR A 27 4.00 9.42 3.78
CA THR A 27 4.90 10.24 2.94
C THR A 27 4.19 11.13 1.92
N VAL A 28 2.93 10.81 1.59
CA VAL A 28 2.16 11.51 0.55
C VAL A 28 0.81 12.03 1.04
N LEU A 29 0.47 11.83 2.32
CA LEU A 29 -0.81 12.23 2.89
C LEU A 29 -1.05 13.74 2.72
N GLU A 30 0.02 14.54 2.77
CA GLU A 30 -0.05 15.99 2.57
C GLU A 30 -0.65 16.40 1.22
N HIS A 31 -0.46 15.60 0.17
CA HIS A 31 -1.07 15.88 -1.15
C HIS A 31 -2.59 15.79 -1.07
N PHE A 32 -3.13 14.91 -0.22
CA PHE A 32 -4.57 14.84 0.00
C PHE A 32 -5.05 15.98 0.91
N THR A 33 -4.40 16.19 2.05
CA THR A 33 -4.87 17.19 3.03
C THR A 33 -4.73 18.64 2.53
N ALA A 34 -3.77 18.92 1.64
CA ALA A 34 -3.67 20.23 0.99
C ALA A 34 -4.81 20.49 0.01
N ALA A 35 -5.26 19.46 -0.74
CA ALA A 35 -6.34 19.58 -1.71
C ALA A 35 -7.74 19.48 -1.09
N HIS A 36 -7.88 18.72 0.00
CA HIS A 36 -9.14 18.40 0.67
C HIS A 36 -8.99 18.49 2.21
N PRO A 37 -8.76 19.69 2.77
CA PRO A 37 -8.42 19.85 4.19
C PRO A 37 -9.51 19.37 5.17
N GLU A 38 -10.78 19.45 4.78
CA GLU A 38 -11.91 19.05 5.61
C GLU A 38 -12.27 17.54 5.47
N ASP A 39 -11.63 16.81 4.55
CA ASP A 39 -11.90 15.40 4.33
C ASP A 39 -10.90 14.52 5.10
N LEU A 40 -11.36 13.94 6.20
CA LEU A 40 -10.51 13.15 7.09
C LEU A 40 -10.41 11.67 6.70
N ARG A 41 -11.15 11.22 5.66
CA ARG A 41 -11.29 9.78 5.35
C ARG A 41 -9.94 9.06 5.14
N PRO A 42 -8.93 9.61 4.45
CA PRO A 42 -7.61 8.96 4.35
C PRO A 42 -6.85 8.94 5.68
N LEU A 43 -6.91 10.01 6.48
CA LEU A 43 -6.28 10.06 7.81
C LEU A 43 -6.91 9.04 8.77
N GLU A 44 -8.23 8.90 8.74
CA GLU A 44 -8.98 7.92 9.53
C GLU A 44 -8.61 6.48 9.14
N ALA A 45 -8.40 6.21 7.85
CA ALA A 45 -7.91 4.90 7.39
C ALA A 45 -6.53 4.58 7.94
N LEU A 46 -5.60 5.54 7.93
CA LEU A 46 -4.27 5.36 8.53
C LEU A 46 -4.34 5.19 10.04
N THR A 47 -5.20 5.95 10.72
CA THR A 47 -5.40 5.84 12.17
C THR A 47 -5.93 4.46 12.55
N ALA A 48 -6.90 3.95 11.79
CA ALA A 48 -7.44 2.61 12.02
C ALA A 48 -6.39 1.51 11.73
N ALA A 49 -5.58 1.68 10.67
CA ALA A 49 -4.51 0.76 10.33
C ALA A 49 -3.43 0.73 11.42
N GLU A 50 -3.05 1.91 11.93
CA GLU A 50 -2.09 2.07 13.03
C GLU A 50 -2.57 1.35 14.29
N ALA A 51 -3.85 1.52 14.66
CA ALA A 51 -4.41 0.82 15.80
C ALA A 51 -4.29 -0.71 15.68
N PHE A 52 -4.40 -1.27 14.47
CA PHE A 52 -4.17 -2.70 14.24
C PHE A 52 -2.68 -3.06 14.32
N ALA A 53 -1.81 -2.28 13.68
CA ALA A 53 -0.36 -2.48 13.70
C ALA A 53 0.22 -2.48 15.13
N GLN A 54 -0.31 -1.62 16.01
CA GLN A 54 0.14 -1.47 17.40
C GLN A 54 -0.42 -2.50 18.40
N GLY A 55 -1.08 -3.56 17.96
CA GLY A 55 -1.60 -4.58 18.89
C GLY A 55 -3.12 -4.71 18.93
N GLY A 56 -3.85 -3.80 18.28
CA GLY A 56 -5.30 -3.85 18.21
C GLY A 56 -5.82 -5.04 17.38
N PRO A 57 -7.12 -5.35 17.49
CA PRO A 57 -7.75 -6.40 16.70
C PRO A 57 -8.14 -5.92 15.29
N ARG A 58 -8.25 -6.84 14.33
CA ARG A 58 -8.79 -6.57 12.99
C ARG A 58 -10.31 -6.36 13.05
N ARG A 59 -10.75 -5.11 13.20
CA ARG A 59 -12.18 -4.75 13.36
C ARG A 59 -12.85 -4.42 12.02
N ALA A 60 -14.18 -4.52 12.01
CA ALA A 60 -15.00 -4.02 10.90
C ALA A 60 -14.78 -2.52 10.63
N ALA A 61 -14.48 -1.74 11.67
CA ALA A 61 -14.16 -0.31 11.56
C ALA A 61 -12.93 -0.04 10.68
N LEU A 62 -11.88 -0.86 10.76
CA LEU A 62 -10.70 -0.75 9.89
C LEU A 62 -11.08 -0.94 8.42
N ARG A 63 -11.89 -1.96 8.13
CA ARG A 63 -12.39 -2.21 6.77
C ARG A 63 -13.26 -1.04 6.27
N ALA A 64 -14.14 -0.52 7.13
CA ALA A 64 -14.99 0.60 6.79
C ALA A 64 -14.18 1.88 6.48
N ALA A 65 -13.14 2.16 7.27
CA ALA A 65 -12.24 3.28 7.06
C ALA A 65 -11.45 3.15 5.74
N GLY A 66 -10.93 1.95 5.43
CA GLY A 66 -10.31 1.68 4.12
C GLY A 66 -11.25 1.94 2.93
N TRP A 67 -12.52 1.52 3.04
CA TRP A 67 -13.53 1.85 2.02
C TRP A 67 -13.87 3.35 1.96
N ALA A 68 -13.83 4.05 3.08
CA ALA A 68 -14.02 5.50 3.10
C ALA A 68 -12.88 6.23 2.39
N ALA A 69 -11.63 5.84 2.63
CA ALA A 69 -10.47 6.33 1.88
C ALA A 69 -10.55 6.00 0.39
N HIS A 70 -11.06 4.81 0.03
CA HIS A 70 -11.31 4.47 -1.37
C HIS A 70 -12.33 5.43 -2.03
N ARG A 71 -13.40 5.79 -1.33
CA ARG A 71 -14.38 6.78 -1.82
C ARG A 71 -13.74 8.16 -1.97
N ALA A 72 -12.96 8.60 -0.99
CA ALA A 72 -12.20 9.85 -1.05
C ALA A 72 -11.26 9.90 -2.28
N ALA A 73 -10.57 8.80 -2.57
CA ALA A 73 -9.76 8.67 -3.77
C ALA A 73 -10.54 8.77 -5.08
N ARG A 74 -11.80 8.29 -5.10
CA ARG A 74 -12.67 8.42 -6.29
C ARG A 74 -13.15 9.85 -6.45
N ASP A 75 -13.51 10.51 -5.36
CA ASP A 75 -13.96 11.91 -5.34
C ASP A 75 -12.82 12.85 -5.80
N ALA A 76 -11.57 12.58 -5.38
CA ALA A 76 -10.38 13.32 -5.78
C ALA A 76 -9.85 12.98 -7.20
N GLY A 77 -10.40 11.95 -7.86
CA GLY A 77 -10.07 11.59 -9.24
C GLY A 77 -8.65 11.00 -9.46
N PRO A 78 -8.15 11.04 -10.71
CA PRO A 78 -6.79 10.59 -11.07
C PRO A 78 -5.75 11.70 -10.82
N THR A 79 -5.67 12.18 -9.57
CA THR A 79 -4.78 13.26 -9.13
C THR A 79 -3.78 12.77 -8.08
N ALA A 80 -2.78 13.59 -7.74
CA ALA A 80 -1.85 13.29 -6.63
C ALA A 80 -2.60 13.04 -5.31
N ALA A 81 -3.63 13.86 -5.01
CA ALA A 81 -4.51 13.64 -3.87
C ALA A 81 -5.23 12.29 -3.96
N GLY A 82 -5.83 11.99 -5.12
CA GLY A 82 -6.51 10.71 -5.35
C GLY A 82 -5.60 9.50 -5.09
N GLU A 83 -4.35 9.55 -5.57
CA GLU A 83 -3.36 8.49 -5.34
C GLU A 83 -2.88 8.42 -3.89
N ALA A 84 -2.71 9.56 -3.20
CA ALA A 84 -2.43 9.57 -1.76
C ALA A 84 -3.56 8.90 -0.95
N ALA A 85 -4.82 9.13 -1.31
CA ALA A 85 -5.96 8.45 -0.70
C ALA A 85 -6.01 6.95 -1.04
N ARG A 86 -5.62 6.54 -2.27
CA ARG A 86 -5.45 5.12 -2.62
C ARG A 86 -4.33 4.47 -1.80
N SER A 87 -3.24 5.19 -1.55
CA SER A 87 -2.15 4.71 -0.69
C SER A 87 -2.64 4.45 0.74
N ALA A 88 -3.42 5.39 1.33
CA ALA A 88 -4.03 5.20 2.64
C ALA A 88 -5.02 4.02 2.68
N MET A 89 -5.82 3.86 1.62
CA MET A 89 -6.70 2.69 1.46
C MET A 89 -5.89 1.38 1.41
N SER A 90 -4.79 1.34 0.67
CA SER A 90 -3.92 0.16 0.57
C SER A 90 -3.27 -0.17 1.91
N ALA A 91 -2.86 0.83 2.70
CA ALA A 91 -2.36 0.62 4.06
C ALA A 91 -3.40 -0.07 4.96
N ALA A 92 -4.67 0.37 4.91
CA ALA A 92 -5.75 -0.30 5.64
C ALA A 92 -6.05 -1.71 5.10
N ALA A 93 -5.93 -1.91 3.78
CA ALA A 93 -6.15 -3.20 3.13
C ALA A 93 -5.05 -4.23 3.45
N ALA A 94 -3.84 -3.80 3.80
CA ALA A 94 -2.71 -4.67 4.17
C ALA A 94 -3.06 -5.62 5.34
N ALA A 95 -3.84 -5.14 6.31
CA ALA A 95 -4.33 -5.94 7.44
C ALA A 95 -5.20 -7.15 7.04
N PHE A 96 -5.67 -7.15 5.79
CA PHE A 96 -6.51 -8.19 5.20
C PHE A 96 -5.82 -8.97 4.09
N LEU A 97 -4.48 -8.94 4.01
CA LEU A 97 -3.70 -9.84 3.16
C LEU A 97 -4.16 -11.29 3.38
N HIS A 98 -4.55 -11.97 2.30
CA HIS A 98 -5.07 -13.33 2.36
C HIS A 98 -3.94 -14.37 2.28
N PRO A 99 -4.04 -15.49 3.00
CA PRO A 99 -3.06 -16.58 3.00
C PRO A 99 -3.17 -17.46 1.73
N LEU A 100 -3.34 -16.84 0.57
CA LEU A 100 -3.51 -17.51 -0.72
C LEU A 100 -2.31 -17.16 -1.58
N ALA A 101 -1.53 -18.14 -2.03
CA ALA A 101 -0.38 -17.93 -2.92
C ALA A 101 -0.82 -17.47 -4.33
N GLN A 102 -1.32 -16.24 -4.43
CA GLN A 102 -1.82 -15.63 -5.66
C GLN A 102 -1.16 -14.27 -5.85
N ALA A 103 -0.69 -14.00 -7.06
CA ALA A 103 0.03 -12.76 -7.38
C ALA A 103 -0.72 -11.48 -6.96
N HIS A 104 -2.06 -11.46 -7.08
CA HIS A 104 -2.84 -10.28 -6.69
C HIS A 104 -2.73 -9.90 -5.21
N GLN A 105 -2.28 -10.83 -4.35
CA GLN A 105 -2.04 -10.55 -2.93
C GLN A 105 -0.83 -9.63 -2.71
N VAL A 106 0.12 -9.55 -3.65
CA VAL A 106 1.25 -8.61 -3.60
C VAL A 106 0.77 -7.16 -3.50
N LYS A 107 -0.42 -6.84 -4.02
CA LYS A 107 -1.03 -5.51 -3.90
C LYS A 107 -1.35 -5.12 -2.45
N HIS A 108 -1.65 -6.09 -1.59
CA HIS A 108 -1.84 -5.82 -0.16
C HIS A 108 -0.52 -5.51 0.55
N ILE A 109 0.61 -5.96 -0.01
CA ILE A 109 1.93 -5.76 0.58
C ILE A 109 2.56 -4.44 0.08
N LEU A 110 2.56 -4.25 -1.24
CA LEU A 110 3.31 -3.16 -1.89
C LEU A 110 2.41 -2.04 -2.45
N GLY A 111 1.09 -2.20 -2.42
CA GLY A 111 0.17 -1.27 -3.06
C GLY A 111 0.22 0.15 -2.50
N ALA A 112 0.41 0.29 -1.17
CA ALA A 112 0.59 1.60 -0.56
C ALA A 112 1.83 2.31 -1.13
N ALA A 113 2.96 1.61 -1.24
CA ALA A 113 4.17 2.18 -1.81
C ALA A 113 4.01 2.59 -3.29
N ALA A 114 3.38 1.75 -4.10
CA ALA A 114 3.15 2.03 -5.51
C ALA A 114 2.23 3.24 -5.73
N HIS A 115 1.15 3.36 -4.94
CA HIS A 115 0.26 4.52 -4.98
C HIS A 115 0.94 5.79 -4.46
N ALA A 116 1.79 5.70 -3.42
CA ALA A 116 2.56 6.83 -2.95
C ALA A 116 3.56 7.33 -4.01
N ALA A 117 4.31 6.45 -4.66
CA ALA A 117 5.18 6.83 -5.77
C ALA A 117 4.38 7.50 -6.91
N ARG A 118 3.21 6.96 -7.26
CA ARG A 118 2.35 7.57 -8.29
C ARG A 118 1.84 8.96 -7.87
N ALA A 119 1.52 9.16 -6.59
CA ALA A 119 1.12 10.48 -6.09
C ALA A 119 2.23 11.51 -6.27
N VAL A 120 3.49 11.12 -6.00
CA VAL A 120 4.67 11.97 -6.20
C VAL A 120 4.91 12.29 -7.69
N GLU A 121 4.78 11.30 -8.58
CA GLU A 121 4.87 11.55 -10.04
C GLU A 121 3.88 12.64 -10.46
N LEU A 122 2.61 12.49 -10.07
CA LEU A 122 1.54 13.42 -10.42
C LEU A 122 1.75 14.81 -9.81
N ALA A 123 2.19 14.90 -8.55
CA ALA A 123 2.49 16.17 -7.89
C ALA A 123 3.65 16.91 -8.57
N ALA A 124 4.59 16.16 -9.17
CA ALA A 124 5.73 16.68 -9.93
C ALA A 124 5.46 16.84 -11.44
N GLY A 125 4.18 16.94 -11.86
CA GLY A 125 3.83 17.14 -13.26
C GLY A 125 4.02 15.89 -14.12
N ASP A 126 3.67 14.72 -13.58
CA ASP A 126 3.82 13.39 -14.20
C ASP A 126 5.28 12.95 -14.41
N SER A 127 6.18 13.39 -13.53
CA SER A 127 7.61 13.07 -13.60
C SER A 127 7.89 11.65 -13.10
N HIS A 128 8.15 10.71 -14.00
CA HIS A 128 8.49 9.32 -13.65
C HIS A 128 9.74 9.24 -12.76
N ARG A 129 10.74 10.09 -13.01
CA ARG A 129 11.97 10.13 -12.18
C ARG A 129 11.67 10.45 -10.72
N ALA A 130 10.72 11.35 -10.46
CA ALA A 130 10.31 11.68 -9.10
C ALA A 130 9.64 10.48 -8.41
N GLY A 131 8.86 9.69 -9.16
CA GLY A 131 8.28 8.43 -8.69
C GLY A 131 9.34 7.38 -8.38
N GLU A 132 10.31 7.19 -9.27
CA GLU A 132 11.44 6.26 -9.10
C GLU A 132 12.29 6.61 -7.87
N ASP A 133 12.66 7.89 -7.72
CA ASP A 133 13.41 8.40 -6.58
C ASP A 133 12.64 8.17 -5.26
N HIS A 134 11.32 8.37 -5.27
CA HIS A 134 10.48 8.12 -4.10
C HIS A 134 10.33 6.63 -3.82
N LEU A 135 10.14 5.80 -4.85
CA LEU A 135 10.03 4.35 -4.73
C LEU A 135 11.29 3.75 -4.12
N ALA A 136 12.48 4.27 -4.47
CA ALA A 136 13.75 3.88 -3.85
C ALA A 136 13.79 4.20 -2.34
N ARG A 137 13.21 5.33 -1.91
CA ARG A 137 13.07 5.65 -0.47
C ARG A 137 12.10 4.70 0.22
N LEU A 138 10.96 4.39 -0.42
CA LEU A 138 9.97 3.47 0.14
C LEU A 138 10.50 2.05 0.24
N ARG A 139 11.29 1.60 -0.74
CA ARG A 139 12.06 0.34 -0.68
C ARG A 139 12.92 0.28 0.59
N ALA A 140 13.63 1.36 0.92
CA ALA A 140 14.46 1.44 2.12
C ALA A 140 13.67 1.42 3.44
N LEU A 141 12.37 1.73 3.43
CA LEU A 141 11.48 1.57 4.60
C LEU A 141 11.05 0.12 4.82
N SER A 142 11.22 -0.76 3.83
CA SER A 142 10.89 -2.18 3.98
C SER A 142 11.93 -2.88 4.85
N ASP A 143 11.47 -3.65 5.83
CA ASP A 143 12.32 -4.46 6.68
C ASP A 143 12.36 -5.93 6.22
N ALA A 144 13.17 -6.75 6.90
CA ALA A 144 13.27 -8.17 6.63
C ALA A 144 11.94 -8.92 6.83
N GLY A 145 11.04 -8.41 7.67
CA GLY A 145 9.71 -8.98 7.89
C GLY A 145 8.79 -8.77 6.69
N VAL A 146 8.74 -7.56 6.14
CA VAL A 146 8.01 -7.26 4.90
C VAL A 146 8.53 -8.12 3.75
N ARG A 147 9.85 -8.19 3.57
CA ARG A 147 10.46 -9.03 2.53
C ARG A 147 10.17 -10.52 2.74
N GLY A 148 10.28 -11.03 3.97
CA GLY A 148 9.96 -12.42 4.30
C GLY A 148 8.50 -12.79 3.99
N VAL A 149 7.56 -11.86 4.17
CA VAL A 149 6.17 -12.04 3.72
C VAL A 149 6.09 -12.06 2.20
N LEU A 150 6.67 -11.06 1.53
CA LEU A 150 6.61 -10.89 0.07
C LEU A 150 7.12 -12.13 -0.68
N LEU A 151 8.26 -12.69 -0.25
CA LEU A 151 8.92 -13.83 -0.90
C LEU A 151 8.11 -15.12 -0.86
N ARG A 152 7.10 -15.22 0.03
CA ARG A 152 6.16 -16.35 0.08
C ARG A 152 5.05 -16.27 -0.95
N TYR A 153 4.88 -15.12 -1.60
CA TYR A 153 3.91 -14.92 -2.68
C TYR A 153 4.57 -14.98 -4.05
N PRO A 154 3.82 -15.39 -5.10
CA PRO A 154 4.26 -15.22 -6.48
C PRO A 154 4.63 -13.76 -6.78
N GLU A 155 5.39 -13.55 -7.85
CA GLU A 155 5.73 -12.22 -8.37
C GLU A 155 4.48 -11.36 -8.61
N ALA A 156 4.67 -10.04 -8.53
CA ALA A 156 3.64 -9.07 -8.78
C ALA A 156 2.90 -9.31 -10.13
N PRO A 157 1.56 -9.19 -10.17
CA PRO A 157 0.78 -9.55 -11.35
C PRO A 157 0.98 -8.53 -12.49
N PRO A 158 0.78 -8.94 -13.75
CA PRO A 158 0.78 -8.01 -14.88
C PRO A 158 -0.42 -7.05 -14.83
N GLY A 159 -0.33 -5.95 -15.59
CA GLY A 159 -1.38 -4.94 -15.71
C GLY A 159 -1.36 -3.87 -14.62
N GLY A 160 -2.47 -3.13 -14.47
CA GLY A 160 -2.61 -2.08 -13.45
C GLY A 160 -2.08 -0.69 -13.83
N GLY A 161 -1.74 -0.47 -15.10
CA GLY A 161 -1.19 0.81 -15.60
C GLY A 161 0.09 1.22 -14.86
N ARG A 162 0.30 2.52 -14.71
CA ARG A 162 1.52 3.07 -14.09
C ARG A 162 1.75 2.60 -12.66
N VAL A 163 0.70 2.53 -11.84
CA VAL A 163 0.79 1.99 -10.47
C VAL A 163 1.22 0.51 -10.50
N GLY A 164 0.75 -0.26 -11.47
CA GLY A 164 1.16 -1.65 -11.64
C GLY A 164 2.62 -1.81 -12.05
N GLU A 165 3.17 -0.88 -12.84
CA GLU A 165 4.61 -0.83 -13.14
C GLU A 165 5.43 -0.57 -11.87
N LEU A 166 5.11 0.50 -11.13
CA LEU A 166 5.78 0.84 -9.88
C LEU A 166 5.72 -0.31 -8.85
N LEU A 167 4.60 -1.03 -8.78
CA LEU A 167 4.45 -2.21 -7.94
C LEU A 167 5.41 -3.34 -8.34
N ARG A 168 5.54 -3.61 -9.65
CA ARG A 168 6.44 -4.66 -10.17
C ARG A 168 7.91 -4.28 -10.00
N ASP A 169 8.25 -3.01 -10.24
CA ASP A 169 9.61 -2.50 -10.06
C ASP A 169 10.06 -2.65 -8.60
N LEU A 170 9.17 -2.34 -7.65
CA LEU A 170 9.44 -2.53 -6.23
C LEU A 170 9.50 -4.01 -5.83
N ASP A 171 8.60 -4.86 -6.37
CA ASP A 171 8.62 -6.30 -6.11
C ASP A 171 9.93 -6.94 -6.58
N ALA A 172 10.38 -6.62 -7.80
CA ALA A 172 11.65 -7.11 -8.34
C ALA A 172 12.84 -6.64 -7.49
N ALA A 173 12.89 -5.35 -7.18
CA ALA A 173 13.94 -4.75 -6.37
C ALA A 173 14.08 -5.39 -4.98
N LEU A 174 12.96 -5.71 -4.31
CA LEU A 174 12.97 -6.35 -2.99
C LEU A 174 13.34 -7.84 -3.04
N ARG A 175 13.10 -8.51 -4.18
CA ARG A 175 13.48 -9.91 -4.41
C ARG A 175 14.97 -10.06 -4.70
N GLU A 176 15.59 -9.08 -5.33
CA GLU A 176 17.05 -9.07 -5.59
C GLU A 176 17.90 -8.89 -4.32
N GLU A 177 17.33 -8.35 -3.24
CA GLU A 177 17.99 -8.20 -1.94
C GLU A 177 18.00 -9.48 -1.08
N ALA A 178 17.35 -10.55 -1.54
CA ALA A 178 17.06 -11.76 -0.76
C ALA A 178 18.10 -12.87 -0.91
#